data_AF-A0A0R3L3W6-F1
#
_entry.id   AF-A0A0R3L3W6-F1
#
_cell.length_a   1.000
_cell.length_b   1.000
_cell.length_c   1.000
_cell.angle_alpha   90.00
_cell.angle_beta   90.00
_cell.angle_gamma   90.00
#
_symmetry.space_group_name_H-M   'P 1'
#
loop_
_entity.id
_entity.type
_entity.pdbx_description
1 polymer ?
#
loop_
_entity_poly.entity_id
_entity_poly.type
_entity_poly.pdbx_seq_one_letter_code
_entity_poly.pdbx_strand_id
1 'polypeptide(L)' 'MERGFCARCGSTLTCANQRRPNETHFHLGAFEEPEKLKPTGEAFAGERLPWLHPEAASGSPV' A
#
# COMPACT_ATOMS: atom_id res chain seq x y z
N MET A 1 0.81 4.15 16.62
CA MET A 1 0.47 3.98 15.20
C MET A 1 -0.81 4.74 14.97
N GLU A 2 -0.80 5.70 14.06
CA GLU A 2 -1.96 6.53 13.73
C GLU A 2 -2.43 6.19 12.31
N ARG A 3 -3.76 6.12 12.12
CA ARG A 3 -4.38 5.82 10.82
C ARG A 3 -5.38 6.91 10.49
N GLY A 4 -5.25 7.48 9.28
CA GLY A 4 -6.18 8.48 8.75
C GLY A 4 -7.22 7.85 7.84
N PHE A 5 -8.45 8.38 7.88
CA PHE A 5 -9.58 7.89 7.11
C PHE A 5 -10.32 9.03 6.41
N CYS A 6 -10.92 8.74 5.26
CA CYS A 6 -11.80 9.68 4.59
C CYS A 6 -13.09 9.86 5.41
N ALA A 7 -13.40 11.10 5.80
CA ALA A 7 -14.61 11.42 6.57
C ALA A 7 -15.92 11.12 5.83
N ARG A 8 -15.89 10.97 4.49
CA ARG A 8 -17.08 10.74 3.67
C ARG A 8 -17.39 9.25 3.46
N CYS A 9 -16.39 8.45 3.13
CA CYS A 9 -16.58 7.05 2.74
C CYS A 9 -15.90 6.04 3.68
N GLY A 10 -15.10 6.50 4.65
CA GLY A 10 -14.38 5.64 5.58
C GLY A 10 -13.15 4.94 5.00
N SER A 11 -12.78 5.17 3.73
CA SER A 11 -11.57 4.59 3.14
C SER A 11 -10.31 4.98 3.93
N THR A 12 -9.37 4.05 4.05
CA THR A 12 -8.05 4.30 4.65
C THR A 12 -7.21 5.18 3.74
N LEU A 13 -6.62 6.25 4.29
CA LEU A 13 -5.82 7.21 3.52
C LEU A 13 -4.35 7.18 3.93
N THR A 14 -4.07 7.28 5.23
CA THR A 14 -2.70 7.43 5.72
C THR A 14 -2.39 6.49 6.86
N CYS A 15 -1.11 6.22 7.03
CA CYS A 15 -0.56 5.47 8.15
C CYS A 15 0.75 6.12 8.60
N ALA A 16 0.84 6.50 9.88
CA ALA A 16 2.02 7.13 10.46
C ALA A 16 2.43 6.44 11.76
N ASN A 17 3.74 6.41 12.03
CA ASN A 17 4.29 5.75 13.20
C ASN A 17 5.29 6.66 13.92
N GLN A 18 5.17 6.76 15.25
CA GLN A 18 6.11 7.50 16.10
C GLN A 18 7.56 7.00 15.97
N ARG A 19 7.78 5.74 15.58
CA ARG A 19 9.12 5.21 15.28
C ARG A 19 9.74 5.78 14.00
N ARG A 20 8.93 6.38 13.12
CA ARG A 20 9.32 7.01 11.85
C ARG A 20 8.57 8.36 11.73
N PRO A 21 8.90 9.34 12.57
CA PRO A 21 8.08 10.55 12.72
C PRO A 21 8.07 11.45 11.47
N ASN A 22 9.05 11.29 10.58
CA ASN A 22 9.18 12.06 9.33
C ASN A 22 8.61 11.30 8.12
N GLU A 23 7.84 10.25 8.35
CA GLU A 23 7.34 9.37 7.29
C GLU A 23 5.82 9.18 7.45
N THR A 24 5.10 9.40 6.35
CA THR A 24 3.67 9.10 6.26
C THR A 24 3.45 8.22 5.05
N HIS A 25 2.86 7.05 5.27
CA HIS A 25 2.48 6.14 4.20
C HIS A 25 1.09 6.50 3.71
N PHE A 26 0.92 6.52 2.39
CA PHE A 26 -0.37 6.74 1.75
C PHE A 26 -0.85 5.45 1.11
N HIS A 27 -2.14 5.15 1.23
CA HIS A 27 -2.74 4.03 0.50
C HIS A 27 -2.79 4.35 -0.99
N LEU A 28 -2.36 3.39 -1.82
CA LEU A 28 -2.24 3.58 -3.26
C LEU A 28 -3.54 4.08 -3.93
N GLY A 29 -4.69 3.56 -3.49
CA GLY A 29 -6.00 3.99 -4.02
C GLY A 29 -6.43 5.43 -3.67
N ALA A 30 -5.61 6.19 -2.93
CA ALA A 30 -5.86 7.60 -2.67
C ALA A 30 -5.29 8.54 -3.75
N PHE A 31 -4.50 8.02 -4.69
CA PHE A 31 -3.96 8.79 -5.81
C PHE A 31 -4.90 8.74 -7.03
N GLU A 32 -4.83 9.78 -7.87
CA GLU A 32 -5.65 9.88 -9.10
C GLU A 32 -5.24 8.83 -10.16
N GLU A 33 -3.93 8.59 -10.29
CA GLU A 33 -3.35 7.68 -11.30
C GLU A 33 -2.51 6.60 -10.60
N PRO A 34 -3.11 5.72 -9.78
CA PRO A 34 -2.40 4.74 -8.96
C PRO A 34 -1.57 3.74 -9.77
N GLU A 35 -2.00 3.43 -10.99
CA GLU A 35 -1.30 2.54 -11.92
C GLU A 35 0.10 3.04 -12.33
N LYS A 36 0.37 4.34 -12.16
CA LYS A 36 1.69 4.92 -12.43
C LYS A 36 2.69 4.65 -11.31
N LEU A 37 2.23 4.27 -10.12
CA LEU A 37 3.07 4.04 -8.95
C LEU A 37 3.35 2.54 -8.79
N LYS A 38 4.44 2.08 -9.41
CA LYS A 38 4.86 0.68 -9.33
C LYS A 38 5.50 0.37 -7.98
N PRO A 39 5.13 -0.72 -7.30
CA PRO A 39 5.83 -1.19 -6.11
C PRO A 39 7.31 -1.44 -6.41
N THR A 40 8.19 -0.91 -5.56
CA THR A 40 9.65 -1.09 -5.66
C THR A 40 10.20 -2.12 -4.67
N GLY A 41 9.35 -2.64 -3.81
CA GLY A 41 9.70 -3.64 -2.80
C GLY A 41 8.48 -4.08 -2.01
N GLU A 42 8.68 -5.10 -1.17
CA GLU A 42 7.63 -5.71 -0.37
C GLU A 42 8.05 -5.72 1.10
N ALA A 43 7.20 -5.18 1.96
CA ALA A 43 7.35 -5.29 3.41
C ALA A 43 6.78 -6.63 3.90
N PHE A 44 7.39 -7.22 4.93
CA PHE A 44 6.95 -8.48 5.55
C PHE A 44 6.82 -9.67 4.58
N ALA A 45 7.66 -9.74 3.55
CA ALA A 45 7.62 -10.83 2.57
C ALA A 45 7.77 -12.24 3.19
N GLY A 46 8.39 -12.36 4.37
CA GLY A 46 8.50 -13.62 5.13
C GLY A 46 7.18 -14.11 5.74
N GLU A 47 6.17 -13.24 5.85
CA GLU A 47 4.83 -13.58 6.33
C GLU A 47 3.86 -13.88 5.16
N ARG A 48 4.39 -13.98 3.94
CA ARG A 48 3.60 -14.26 2.74
C ARG A 48 2.91 -15.62 2.85
N LEU A 49 1.63 -15.64 2.48
CA LEU A 49 0.86 -16.88 2.41
C LEU A 49 1.43 -17.81 1.31
N PRO A 50 1.50 -19.13 1.53
CA PRO A 50 2.18 -20.06 0.61
C PRO A 50 1.66 -20.08 -0.83
N TRP A 51 0.41 -19.67 -1.03
CA TRP A 51 -0.26 -19.68 -2.34
C TRP A 51 -0.08 -18.37 -3.14
N LEU A 52 0.54 -17.33 -2.57
CA LEU A 52 0.79 -16.07 -3.27
C LEU A 52 2.16 -16.14 -3.99
N HIS A 53 2.14 -16.03 -5.32
CA HIS A 53 3.35 -16.06 -6.15
C HIS A 53 3.56 -14.70 -6.83
N PRO A 54 4.67 -13.98 -6.53
CA PRO A 54 4.91 -12.62 -7.01
C PRO A 54 5.19 -12.50 -8.52
N GLU A 55 5.37 -13.62 -9.23
CA GLU A 55 5.75 -13.65 -10.65
C GLU A 55 4.57 -13.41 -11.63
N ALA A 56 3.32 -13.43 -11.15
CA ALA A 56 2.13 -13.29 -12.00
C ALA A 56 1.82 -11.87 -12.51
N ALA A 57 2.56 -10.85 -12.07
CA ALA A 57 2.32 -9.44 -12.45
C ALA A 57 3.21 -8.94 -13.60
N SER A 58 3.85 -9.83 -14.36
CA SER A 58 4.51 -9.48 -15.62
C SER A 58 3.53 -9.54 -16.79
N GLY A 59 2.63 -8.55 -16.85
CA GLY A 59 2.00 -8.15 -18.12
C GLY A 59 0.59 -8.66 -18.44
N SER A 60 -0.25 -9.00 -17.46
CA SER A 60 -1.67 -9.22 -17.74
C SER A 60 -2.48 -7.94 -17.46
N PRO A 61 -3.26 -7.41 -18.43
CA PRO A 61 -4.20 -6.35 -18.13
C PRO A 61 -5.34 -6.97 -17.34
N VAL A 62 -5.57 -6.49 -16.12
CA VAL A 62 -6.88 -6.58 -15.48
C VAL A 62 -7.68 -5.34 -15.85
#